data_AF-A0A4Q6ANQ1-F1
#
_entry.id   AF-A0A4Q6ANQ1-F1
#
_cell.length_a   1.000
_cell.length_b   1.000
_cell.length_c   1.000
_cell.angle_alpha   90.00
_cell.angle_beta   90.00
_cell.angle_gamma   90.00
#
_symmetry.space_group_name_H-M   'P 1'
#
loop_
_entity.id
_entity.type
_entity.pdbx_description
1 polymer ?
#
loop_
_entity_poly.entity_id
_entity_poly.type
_entity_poly.pdbx_seq_one_letter_code
_entity_poly.pdbx_strand_id
1 'polypeptide(L)'
;MSQLTGASSPILKKLFPILTLVYPFVLYFFQGSPYFQGIALGFGSLLILYVLSKQTRKWQGIGIMLLLILFLAMWFSGVDNSLRLYPFMMSGSMLLLFLNSENPNDNPMIGPFRERFAADPKLIPALHKAKVIWVLGLSINTLILGIFLFSLSQELWVLYASFYSYLFLLFLLVLSILFVAMSRRGWL
;
A
#
# COMPACT_ATOMS: atom_id res chain seq x y z
N MET A 1 -29.18 2.60 -23.94
CA MET A 1 -28.02 1.97 -23.27
C MET A 1 -27.39 3.01 -22.36
N SER A 2 -27.67 2.92 -21.07
CA SER A 2 -27.42 3.95 -20.07
C SER A 2 -25.94 4.16 -19.81
N GLN A 3 -25.49 5.41 -19.93
CA GLN A 3 -24.27 5.91 -19.30
C GLN A 3 -24.44 5.83 -17.77
N LEU A 4 -24.12 4.68 -17.19
CA LEU A 4 -23.89 4.56 -15.75
C LEU A 4 -22.53 5.21 -15.47
N THR A 5 -22.59 6.52 -15.24
CA THR A 5 -21.46 7.32 -14.74
C THR A 5 -20.99 6.72 -13.43
N GLY A 6 -19.79 6.11 -13.45
CA GLY A 6 -19.08 5.57 -12.29
C GLY A 6 -18.61 6.66 -11.31
N ALA A 7 -19.55 7.44 -10.78
CA ALA A 7 -19.29 8.38 -9.70
C ALA A 7 -19.25 7.60 -8.38
N SER A 8 -18.06 7.14 -7.98
CA SER A 8 -17.82 6.78 -6.58
C SER A 8 -18.29 7.96 -5.72
N SER A 9 -19.29 7.77 -4.85
CA SER A 9 -19.95 8.88 -4.17
C SER A 9 -18.94 9.78 -3.46
N PRO A 10 -19.12 11.11 -3.44
CA PRO A 10 -18.18 12.03 -2.78
C PRO A 10 -17.95 11.69 -1.30
N ILE A 11 -18.91 11.01 -0.68
CA ILE A 11 -18.85 10.49 0.69
C ILE A 11 -17.81 9.36 0.80
N LEU A 12 -17.82 8.40 -0.13
CA LEU A 12 -16.85 7.30 -0.18
C LEU A 12 -15.40 7.78 -0.37
N LYS A 13 -15.19 8.84 -1.18
CA LYS A 13 -13.85 9.43 -1.38
C LYS A 13 -13.27 10.06 -0.10
N LYS A 14 -14.13 10.63 0.76
CA LYS A 14 -13.72 11.24 2.04
C LYS A 14 -13.57 10.19 3.14
N LEU A 15 -14.47 9.20 3.17
CA LEU A 15 -14.42 8.10 4.13
C LEU A 15 -13.16 7.25 3.97
N PHE A 16 -12.68 7.00 2.75
CA PHE A 16 -11.55 6.11 2.53
C PHE A 16 -10.25 6.47 3.27
N PRO A 17 -9.69 7.70 3.15
CA PRO A 17 -8.49 8.06 3.92
C PRO A 17 -8.74 8.07 5.43
N ILE A 18 -9.95 8.46 5.87
CA ILE A 18 -10.34 8.40 7.28
C ILE A 18 -10.34 6.95 7.76
N LEU A 19 -10.97 6.04 7.03
CA LEU A 19 -11.01 4.61 7.36
C LEU A 19 -9.60 4.02 7.34
N THR A 20 -8.73 4.41 6.40
CA THR A 20 -7.35 3.89 6.32
C THR A 20 -6.48 4.38 7.48
N LEU A 21 -6.70 5.62 7.95
CA LEU A 21 -6.03 6.19 9.12
C LEU A 21 -6.57 5.65 10.44
N VAL A 22 -7.89 5.43 10.52
CA VAL A 22 -8.60 5.04 11.75
C VAL A 22 -8.59 3.52 11.96
N TYR A 23 -8.55 2.74 10.87
CA TYR A 23 -8.56 1.27 10.92
C TYR A 23 -7.46 0.66 11.80
N PRO A 24 -6.20 1.12 11.79
CA PRO A 24 -5.16 0.59 12.68
C PRO A 24 -5.52 0.80 14.16
N PHE A 25 -6.10 1.95 14.51
CA PHE A 25 -6.54 2.25 15.87
C PHE A 25 -7.75 1.41 16.26
N VAL A 26 -8.72 1.27 15.37
CA VAL A 26 -9.90 0.43 15.61
C VAL A 26 -9.50 -1.04 15.80
N LEU A 27 -8.61 -1.57 14.97
CA LEU A 27 -8.11 -2.92 15.16
C LEU A 27 -7.37 -3.06 16.49
N TYR A 28 -6.48 -2.12 16.83
CA TYR A 28 -5.72 -2.14 18.08
C TYR A 28 -6.63 -2.11 19.32
N PHE A 29 -7.60 -1.21 19.37
CA PHE A 29 -8.49 -1.05 20.53
C PHE A 29 -9.53 -2.18 20.64
N PHE A 30 -9.96 -2.76 19.51
CA PHE A 30 -11.01 -3.80 19.51
C PHE A 30 -10.47 -5.22 19.38
N GLN A 31 -9.14 -5.45 19.34
CA GLN A 31 -8.55 -6.78 19.12
C GLN A 31 -8.98 -7.86 20.13
N GLY A 32 -9.35 -7.47 21.36
CA GLY A 32 -9.85 -8.39 22.40
C GLY A 32 -11.37 -8.44 22.50
N SER A 33 -12.09 -7.73 21.63
CA SER A 33 -13.55 -7.64 21.65
C SER A 33 -14.17 -8.82 20.88
N PRO A 34 -15.29 -9.39 21.36
CA PRO A 34 -16.05 -10.39 20.59
C PRO A 34 -16.56 -9.83 19.25
N TYR A 35 -16.63 -8.50 19.10
CA TYR A 35 -17.07 -7.83 17.89
C TYR A 35 -15.95 -7.55 16.88
N PHE A 36 -14.69 -7.87 17.21
CA PHE A 36 -13.53 -7.59 16.38
C PHE A 36 -13.69 -8.09 14.94
N GLN A 37 -14.12 -9.35 14.79
CA GLN A 37 -14.31 -9.98 13.48
C GLN A 37 -15.39 -9.25 12.65
N GLY A 38 -16.48 -8.82 13.29
CA GLY A 38 -17.54 -8.05 12.64
C GLY A 38 -17.09 -6.66 12.21
N ILE A 39 -16.27 -5.98 13.04
CA ILE A 39 -15.72 -4.66 12.73
C ILE A 39 -14.72 -4.76 11.57
N ALA A 40 -13.82 -5.74 11.60
CA ALA A 40 -12.87 -5.99 10.52
C ALA A 40 -13.58 -6.32 9.20
N LEU A 41 -14.63 -7.16 9.24
CA LEU A 41 -15.48 -7.44 8.08
C LEU A 41 -16.17 -6.19 7.55
N GLY A 42 -16.78 -5.38 8.43
CA GLY A 42 -17.47 -4.16 8.04
C GLY A 42 -16.55 -3.18 7.31
N PHE A 43 -15.34 -2.97 7.86
CA PHE A 43 -14.33 -2.14 7.21
C PHE A 43 -13.85 -2.72 5.89
N GLY A 44 -13.55 -4.03 5.85
CA GLY A 44 -13.17 -4.73 4.63
C GLY A 44 -14.22 -4.59 3.53
N SER A 45 -15.48 -4.84 3.87
CA SER A 45 -16.65 -4.72 2.99
C SER A 45 -16.78 -3.32 2.37
N LEU A 46 -16.63 -2.27 3.18
CA LEU A 46 -16.71 -0.88 2.71
C LEU A 46 -15.56 -0.55 1.75
N LEU A 47 -14.37 -1.06 2.04
CA LEU A 47 -13.18 -0.86 1.21
C LEU A 47 -13.33 -1.58 -0.14
N ILE A 48 -13.94 -2.77 -0.13
CA ILE A 48 -14.30 -3.53 -1.34
C ILE A 48 -15.34 -2.78 -2.16
N LEU A 49 -16.42 -2.32 -1.55
CA LEU A 49 -17.46 -1.56 -2.24
C LEU A 49 -16.89 -0.29 -2.85
N TYR A 50 -15.98 0.40 -2.15
CA TYR A 50 -15.27 1.55 -2.72
C TYR A 50 -14.46 1.18 -3.96
N VAL A 51 -13.68 0.10 -3.87
CA VAL A 51 -12.81 -0.32 -4.96
C VAL A 51 -13.59 -0.87 -6.15
N LEU A 52 -14.68 -1.61 -5.92
CA LEU A 52 -15.60 -2.07 -6.96
C LEU A 52 -16.40 -0.93 -7.58
N SER A 53 -16.70 0.13 -6.81
CA SER A 53 -17.37 1.34 -7.34
C SER A 53 -16.49 2.14 -8.30
N LYS A 54 -15.17 1.90 -8.31
CA LYS A 54 -14.25 2.46 -9.29
C LYS A 54 -14.28 1.59 -10.55
N GLN A 55 -14.86 2.14 -11.62
CA GLN A 55 -15.11 1.51 -12.92
C GLN A 55 -13.83 1.32 -13.76
N THR A 56 -12.74 0.90 -13.13
CA THR A 56 -11.42 0.75 -13.72
C THR A 56 -10.88 -0.60 -13.31
N ARG A 57 -10.64 -1.48 -14.29
CA ARG A 57 -10.19 -2.88 -14.15
C ARG A 57 -8.98 -3.04 -13.22
N LYS A 58 -8.12 -2.02 -13.18
CA LYS A 58 -6.91 -1.90 -12.35
C LYS A 58 -7.23 -1.83 -10.84
N TRP A 59 -8.28 -1.10 -10.47
CA TRP A 59 -8.70 -0.96 -9.07
C TRP A 59 -9.40 -2.23 -8.59
N GLN A 60 -10.19 -2.90 -9.43
CA GLN A 60 -10.82 -4.18 -9.10
C GLN A 60 -9.81 -5.25 -8.65
N GLY A 61 -8.63 -5.33 -9.29
CA GLY A 61 -7.55 -6.24 -8.88
C GLY A 61 -7.00 -5.94 -7.48
N ILE A 62 -6.86 -4.66 -7.13
CA ILE A 62 -6.46 -4.21 -5.78
C ILE A 62 -7.53 -4.61 -4.75
N GLY A 63 -8.81 -4.46 -5.10
CA GLY A 63 -9.94 -4.81 -4.24
C GLY A 63 -10.03 -6.30 -3.97
N ILE A 64 -9.80 -7.12 -5.01
CA ILE A 64 -9.74 -8.59 -4.90
C ILE A 64 -8.53 -9.04 -4.06
N MET A 65 -7.38 -8.38 -4.21
CA MET A 65 -6.21 -8.69 -3.37
C MET A 65 -6.48 -8.35 -1.90
N LEU A 66 -7.09 -7.19 -1.62
CA LEU A 66 -7.48 -6.79 -0.27
C LEU A 66 -8.52 -7.75 0.32
N LEU A 67 -9.45 -8.27 -0.49
CA LEU A 67 -10.39 -9.34 -0.15
C LEU A 67 -9.68 -10.63 0.27
N LEU A 68 -8.72 -11.08 -0.53
CA LEU A 68 -7.98 -12.31 -0.25
C LEU A 68 -7.19 -12.17 1.05
N ILE A 69 -6.63 -10.98 1.31
CA ILE A 69 -5.85 -10.68 2.51
C ILE A 69 -6.74 -10.61 3.75
N LEU A 70 -7.90 -9.93 3.67
CA LEU A 70 -8.90 -9.92 4.75
C LEU A 70 -9.41 -11.33 5.05
N PHE A 71 -9.70 -12.12 4.02
CA PHE A 71 -10.14 -13.50 4.17
C PHE A 71 -9.07 -14.37 4.86
N LEU A 72 -7.81 -14.29 4.42
CA LEU A 72 -6.69 -14.98 5.06
C LEU A 72 -6.52 -14.54 6.52
N ALA A 73 -6.62 -13.24 6.81
CA ALA A 73 -6.50 -12.71 8.18
C ALA A 73 -7.56 -13.26 9.14
N MET A 74 -8.79 -13.43 8.66
CA MET A 74 -9.88 -14.01 9.45
C MET A 74 -9.74 -15.52 9.63
N TRP A 75 -9.18 -16.20 8.62
CA TRP A 75 -8.97 -17.64 8.64
C TRP A 75 -7.89 -18.07 9.64
N PHE A 76 -6.87 -17.23 9.87
CA PHE A 76 -5.77 -17.52 10.80
C PHE A 76 -5.97 -16.90 12.21
N SER A 77 -7.22 -16.71 12.64
CA SER A 77 -7.65 -15.89 13.79
C SER A 77 -7.21 -16.41 15.19
N GLY A 78 -5.91 -16.34 15.46
CA GLY A 78 -5.41 -15.86 16.75
C GLY A 78 -5.25 -14.34 16.69
N VAL A 79 -5.57 -13.63 17.78
CA VAL A 79 -5.45 -12.16 17.88
C VAL A 79 -4.08 -11.66 17.41
N ASP A 80 -3.02 -12.41 17.73
CA ASP A 80 -1.64 -12.10 17.37
C ASP A 80 -1.39 -12.06 15.85
N ASN A 81 -2.07 -12.90 15.06
CA ASN A 81 -1.86 -12.95 13.60
C ASN A 81 -2.47 -11.76 12.87
N SER A 82 -3.51 -11.14 13.44
CA SER A 82 -4.17 -9.96 12.85
C SER A 82 -3.26 -8.73 12.88
N LEU A 83 -2.44 -8.57 13.92
CA LEU A 83 -1.44 -7.49 14.03
C LEU A 83 -0.30 -7.67 13.02
N ARG A 84 0.06 -8.92 12.71
CA ARG A 84 1.12 -9.24 11.73
C ARG A 84 0.74 -8.86 10.30
N LEU A 85 -0.55 -8.86 10.03
CA LEU A 85 -1.12 -8.51 8.74
C LEU A 85 -0.93 -7.03 8.39
N TYR A 86 -0.90 -6.14 9.39
CA TYR A 86 -0.87 -4.70 9.13
C TYR A 86 0.39 -4.24 8.38
N PRO A 87 1.62 -4.54 8.83
CA PRO A 87 2.83 -4.16 8.10
C PRO A 87 2.86 -4.75 6.68
N PHE A 88 2.44 -6.01 6.53
CA PHE A 88 2.33 -6.67 5.23
C PHE A 88 1.38 -5.93 4.29
N MET A 89 0.18 -5.59 4.78
CA MET A 89 -0.83 -4.84 4.03
C MET A 89 -0.32 -3.47 3.62
N MET A 90 0.33 -2.74 4.52
CA MET A 90 0.87 -1.41 4.22
C MET A 90 1.94 -1.49 3.14
N SER A 91 2.89 -2.41 3.26
CA SER A 91 3.94 -2.62 2.27
C SER A 91 3.36 -3.02 0.90
N GLY A 92 2.43 -3.97 0.88
CA GLY A 92 1.77 -4.42 -0.35
C GLY A 92 0.92 -3.32 -1.01
N SER A 93 0.24 -2.50 -0.21
CA SER A 93 -0.54 -1.36 -0.71
C SER A 93 0.37 -0.31 -1.34
N MET A 94 1.50 0.00 -0.71
CA MET A 94 2.50 0.92 -1.27
C MET A 94 3.11 0.38 -2.57
N LEU A 95 3.42 -0.92 -2.64
CA LEU A 95 3.87 -1.56 -3.86
C LEU A 95 2.86 -1.39 -5.00
N LEU A 96 1.59 -1.68 -4.74
CA LEU A 96 0.52 -1.51 -5.72
C LEU A 96 0.39 -0.05 -6.15
N LEU A 97 0.46 0.91 -5.23
CA LEU A 97 0.45 2.34 -5.58
C LEU A 97 1.62 2.70 -6.51
N PHE A 98 2.82 2.20 -6.24
CA PHE A 98 4.00 2.42 -7.08
C PHE A 98 3.86 1.78 -8.46
N LEU A 99 3.41 0.53 -8.56
CA LEU A 99 3.11 -0.12 -9.84
C LEU A 99 2.06 0.66 -10.64
N ASN A 100 1.06 1.18 -9.93
CA ASN A 100 -0.08 1.85 -10.55
C ASN A 100 0.16 3.32 -10.88
N SER A 101 1.29 3.90 -10.44
CA SER A 101 1.66 5.30 -10.64
C SER A 101 1.99 5.71 -12.09
N GLU A 102 2.04 4.77 -13.05
CA GLU A 102 2.44 5.03 -14.45
C GLU A 102 1.49 5.91 -15.23
N ASN A 103 0.21 5.94 -14.86
CA ASN A 103 -0.78 6.71 -15.58
C ASN A 103 -1.17 7.97 -14.77
N PRO A 104 -0.64 9.16 -15.13
CA PRO A 104 -0.82 10.39 -14.37
C PRO A 104 -2.28 10.86 -14.32
N ASN A 105 -3.11 10.44 -15.27
CA ASN A 105 -4.55 10.74 -15.27
C ASN A 105 -5.33 9.94 -14.21
N ASP A 106 -4.73 8.88 -13.66
CA ASP A 106 -5.41 7.99 -12.71
C ASP A 106 -5.16 8.38 -11.25
N ASN A 107 -4.16 9.23 -10.95
CA ASN A 107 -3.82 9.63 -9.57
C ASN A 107 -3.59 11.15 -9.41
N PRO A 108 -4.60 11.91 -8.92
CA PRO A 108 -4.50 13.35 -8.74
C PRO A 108 -3.46 13.79 -7.69
N MET A 109 -2.99 12.88 -6.83
CA MET A 109 -1.92 13.19 -5.86
C MET A 109 -0.52 13.25 -6.51
N ILE A 110 -0.32 12.58 -7.66
CA ILE A 110 1.00 12.45 -8.30
C ILE A 110 1.22 13.53 -9.37
N GLY A 111 0.15 14.06 -9.97
CA GLY A 111 0.19 15.09 -11.01
C GLY A 111 1.09 16.29 -10.69
N PRO A 112 0.92 16.97 -9.54
CA PRO A 112 1.73 18.14 -9.18
C PRO A 112 3.22 17.84 -8.97
N PHE A 113 3.57 16.63 -8.51
CA PHE A 113 4.97 16.22 -8.37
C PHE A 113 5.59 15.96 -9.74
N ARG A 114 4.87 15.29 -10.65
CA ARG A 114 5.33 15.06 -12.01
C ARG A 114 5.62 16.35 -12.74
N GLU A 115 4.77 17.38 -12.64
CA GLU A 115 5.02 18.67 -13.31
C GLU A 115 6.36 19.29 -12.88
N ARG A 116 6.69 19.22 -11.59
CA ARG A 116 7.99 19.68 -11.08
C ARG A 116 9.18 18.86 -11.57
N PHE A 117 9.00 17.55 -11.79
CA PHE A 117 10.06 16.66 -12.27
C PHE A 117 10.17 16.60 -13.80
N ALA A 118 9.06 16.78 -14.53
CA ALA A 118 9.02 16.85 -15.99
C ALA A 118 9.65 18.14 -16.54
N ALA A 119 9.82 19.15 -15.68
CA ALA A 119 10.55 20.37 -15.99
C ALA A 119 12.04 20.14 -16.31
N ASP A 120 12.62 18.99 -15.89
CA ASP A 120 13.99 18.61 -16.25
C ASP A 120 13.99 17.24 -16.97
N PRO A 121 13.97 17.22 -18.32
CA PRO A 121 13.95 16.00 -19.12
C PRO A 121 15.12 15.05 -18.84
N LYS A 122 16.25 15.57 -18.36
CA LYS A 122 17.44 14.76 -18.05
C LYS A 122 17.22 13.84 -16.85
N LEU A 123 16.24 14.12 -16.00
CA LEU A 123 15.94 13.33 -14.81
C LEU A 123 14.96 12.18 -15.08
N ILE A 124 14.27 12.18 -16.22
CA ILE A 124 13.26 11.15 -16.55
C ILE A 124 13.86 9.73 -16.51
N PRO A 125 15.02 9.44 -17.14
CA PRO A 125 15.64 8.12 -17.06
C PRO A 125 16.01 7.73 -15.62
N ALA A 126 16.46 8.70 -14.83
CA ALA A 126 16.86 8.46 -13.45
C ALA A 126 15.67 8.13 -12.56
N LEU A 127 14.54 8.80 -12.78
CA LEU A 127 13.28 8.54 -12.07
C LEU A 127 12.70 7.17 -12.43
N HIS A 128 12.80 6.73 -13.69
CA HIS A 128 12.42 5.37 -14.07
C HIS A 128 13.26 4.32 -13.34
N LYS A 129 14.59 4.49 -13.28
CA LYS A 129 15.47 3.58 -12.54
C LYS A 129 15.16 3.58 -11.05
N ALA A 130 14.97 4.76 -10.44
CA ALA A 130 14.57 4.88 -9.04
C ALA A 130 13.24 4.15 -8.78
N LYS A 131 12.25 4.30 -9.66
CA LYS A 131 10.98 3.58 -9.56
C LYS A 131 11.19 2.06 -9.57
N VAL A 132 12.01 1.53 -10.48
CA VAL A 132 12.31 0.09 -10.54
C VAL A 132 12.92 -0.39 -9.22
N ILE A 133 13.87 0.37 -8.67
CA ILE A 133 14.49 0.08 -7.36
C ILE A 133 13.41 0.04 -6.26
N TRP A 134 12.49 1.01 -6.23
CA TRP A 134 11.39 1.04 -5.26
C TRP A 134 10.43 -0.14 -5.43
N VAL A 135 10.06 -0.49 -6.67
CA VAL A 135 9.18 -1.63 -6.94
C VAL A 135 9.83 -2.94 -6.47
N LEU A 136 11.10 -3.16 -6.80
CA LEU A 136 11.84 -4.34 -6.36
C LEU A 136 11.98 -4.37 -4.84
N GLY A 137 12.36 -3.26 -4.23
CA GLY A 137 12.50 -3.14 -2.78
C GLY A 137 11.19 -3.41 -2.05
N LEU A 138 10.11 -2.72 -2.44
CA LEU A 138 8.79 -2.94 -1.84
C LEU A 138 8.28 -4.37 -2.06
N SER A 139 8.59 -5.00 -3.21
CA SER A 139 8.26 -6.40 -3.46
C SER A 139 8.98 -7.34 -2.49
N ILE A 140 10.29 -7.15 -2.31
CA ILE A 140 11.10 -7.92 -1.35
C ILE A 140 10.58 -7.72 0.07
N ASN A 141 10.35 -6.48 0.49
CA ASN A 141 9.87 -6.18 1.84
C ASN A 141 8.49 -6.79 2.10
N THR A 142 7.58 -6.70 1.12
CA THR A 142 6.24 -7.30 1.20
C THR A 142 6.33 -8.82 1.28
N LEU A 143 7.22 -9.44 0.51
CA LEU A 143 7.44 -10.88 0.54
C LEU A 143 7.96 -11.35 1.90
N ILE A 144 8.96 -10.66 2.47
CA ILE A 144 9.50 -11.01 3.80
C ILE A 144 8.44 -10.85 4.88
N LEU A 145 7.66 -9.77 4.85
CA LEU A 145 6.51 -9.60 5.76
C LEU A 145 5.46 -10.70 5.59
N GLY A 146 5.23 -11.15 4.35
CA GLY A 146 4.36 -12.28 4.04
C GLY A 146 4.88 -13.59 4.62
N ILE A 147 6.20 -13.84 4.57
CA ILE A 147 6.82 -15.01 5.21
C ILE A 147 6.62 -14.95 6.73
N PHE A 148 6.82 -13.79 7.35
CA PHE A 148 6.61 -13.62 8.79
C PHE A 148 5.14 -13.68 9.23
N LEU A 149 4.20 -13.46 8.32
CA LEU A 149 2.77 -13.69 8.58
C LEU A 149 2.51 -15.14 8.99
N PHE A 150 3.22 -16.09 8.37
CA PHE A 150 3.07 -17.53 8.62
C PHE A 150 4.17 -18.11 9.53
N SER A 151 5.13 -17.28 9.96
CA SER A 151 6.19 -17.71 10.87
C SER A 151 5.65 -17.91 12.28
N LEU A 152 6.15 -18.91 13.00
CA LEU A 152 5.80 -19.13 14.41
C LEU A 152 6.49 -18.14 15.35
N SER A 153 7.60 -17.51 14.94
CA SER A 153 8.37 -16.62 15.82
C SER A 153 7.83 -15.18 15.83
N GLN A 154 7.22 -14.80 16.94
CA GLN A 154 6.75 -13.43 17.17
C GLN A 154 7.89 -12.43 17.30
N GLU A 155 8.98 -12.81 17.98
CA GLU A 155 10.15 -11.95 18.19
C GLU A 155 10.80 -11.53 16.87
N LEU A 156 11.00 -12.49 15.96
CA LEU A 156 11.57 -12.19 14.65
C LEU A 156 10.63 -11.34 13.79
N TRP A 157 9.31 -11.57 13.88
CA TRP A 157 8.34 -10.72 13.21
C TRP A 157 8.39 -9.28 13.75
N VAL A 158 8.37 -9.09 15.08
CA VAL A 158 8.42 -7.75 15.71
C VAL A 158 9.71 -7.04 15.29
N LEU A 159 10.85 -7.72 15.37
CA LEU A 159 12.15 -7.16 15.02
C LEU A 159 12.20 -6.74 13.54
N TYR A 160 11.70 -7.59 12.64
CA TYR A 160 11.67 -7.24 11.23
C TYR A 160 10.69 -6.12 10.93
N ALA A 161 9.43 -6.25 11.35
CA ALA A 161 8.37 -5.30 11.05
C ALA A 161 8.61 -3.92 11.68
N SER A 162 9.22 -3.87 12.87
CA SER A 162 9.40 -2.61 13.62
C SER A 162 10.75 -1.95 13.40
N PHE A 163 11.79 -2.69 12.99
CA PHE A 163 13.13 -2.15 12.82
C PHE A 163 13.68 -2.37 11.41
N TYR A 164 13.89 -3.62 10.99
CA TYR A 164 14.55 -3.89 9.70
C TYR A 164 13.77 -3.38 8.50
N SER A 165 12.44 -3.44 8.53
CA SER A 165 11.60 -2.92 7.44
C SER A 165 11.80 -1.41 7.26
N TYR A 166 11.85 -0.65 8.35
CA TYR A 166 12.10 0.80 8.27
C TYR A 166 13.53 1.11 7.86
N LEU A 167 14.52 0.36 8.36
CA LEU A 167 15.92 0.52 7.95
C LEU A 167 16.10 0.24 6.45
N PHE A 168 15.41 -0.77 5.95
CA PHE A 168 15.39 -1.12 4.53
C PHE A 168 14.71 -0.02 3.68
N LEU A 169 13.56 0.51 4.11
CA LEU A 169 12.90 1.63 3.44
C LEU A 169 13.75 2.91 3.44
N LEU A 170 14.44 3.19 4.56
CA LEU A 170 15.38 4.30 4.66
C LEU A 170 16.55 4.12 3.69
N PHE A 171 17.09 2.90 3.60
CA PHE A 171 18.15 2.58 2.64
C PHE A 171 17.69 2.82 1.19
N LEU A 172 16.48 2.38 0.81
CA LEU A 172 15.91 2.64 -0.52
C LEU A 172 15.75 4.14 -0.81
N LEU A 173 15.31 4.91 0.20
CA LEU A 173 15.17 6.36 0.09
C LEU A 173 16.52 7.04 -0.15
N VAL A 174 17.53 6.73 0.67
CA VAL A 174 18.88 7.29 0.53
C VAL A 174 19.47 6.93 -0.83
N LEU A 175 19.37 5.66 -1.24
CA LEU A 175 19.84 5.20 -2.53
C LEU A 175 19.18 5.97 -3.68
N SER A 176 17.87 6.21 -3.61
CA SER A 176 17.12 6.95 -4.62
C SER A 176 17.53 8.42 -4.68
N ILE A 177 17.76 9.07 -3.54
CA ILE A 177 18.22 10.46 -3.46
C ILE A 177 19.62 10.58 -4.07
N LEU A 178 20.53 9.68 -3.71
CA LEU A 178 21.89 9.65 -4.26
C LEU A 178 21.86 9.44 -5.78
N PHE A 179 21.02 8.53 -6.25
CA PHE A 179 20.87 8.25 -7.68
C PHE A 179 20.42 9.50 -8.46
N VAL A 180 19.37 10.18 -7.98
CA VAL A 180 18.88 11.42 -8.60
C VAL A 180 19.93 12.53 -8.53
N ALA A 181 20.66 12.67 -7.42
CA ALA A 181 21.71 13.67 -7.26
C ALA A 181 22.90 13.44 -8.21
N MET A 182 23.31 12.18 -8.43
CA MET A 182 24.37 11.82 -9.38
C MET A 182 23.95 12.09 -10.83
N SER A 183 22.71 11.74 -11.21
CA SER A 183 22.19 12.05 -12.55
C SER A 183 22.07 13.56 -12.81
N ARG A 184 21.72 14.37 -11.79
CA ARG A 184 21.77 15.85 -11.91
C ARG A 184 23.15 16.39 -12.21
N ARG A 185 24.20 15.72 -11.73
CA ARG A 185 25.61 16.09 -11.95
C ARG A 185 26.19 15.50 -13.24
N GLY A 186 25.41 14.72 -14.00
CA GLY A 186 25.85 14.07 -15.24
C GLY A 186 26.81 12.90 -15.03
N TRP A 187 26.83 12.32 -13.83
CA TRP A 187 27.72 11.18 -13.51
C TRP A 187 27.13 9.83 -13.95
N LEU A 188 25.83 9.79 -14.28
CA LEU A 188 25.03 8.63 -14.66
C LEU A 188 24.01 9.03 -15.73
#